data_AF-A0A644U8S2-F1
#
_entry.id   AF-A0A644U8S2-F1
#
_cell.length_a   1.000
_cell.length_b   1.000
_cell.length_c   1.000
_cell.angle_alpha   90.00
_cell.angle_beta   90.00
_cell.angle_gamma   90.00
#
_symmetry.space_group_name_H-M   'P 1'
#
loop_
_entity.id
_entity.type
_entity.pdbx_description
1 polymer ?
#
loop_
_entity_poly.entity_id
_entity_poly.type
_entity_poly.pdbx_seq_one_letter_code
_entity_poly.pdbx_strand_id
1 'polypeptide(L)'
;MQTKEVTKMLGINRDRIKYFKKHGVFVSEKAITDSKNVEYTERDVATLRKLEVLTKSGLTCGDIKRVQDGEWTLQKAIIERRSIVEEKMKRMRGSLLLAEELLENDVQYDSMSTDYFWNKIKQKEQEGDAFMDVNDMYDYRPVPLMRTVKCPHCSAEQEVDLEDYLWDETSNESSFDDDMGPDIVYSFDTEDNCECEKCGKVFRVEGWIKEYPIGAYDSEHIEVHLMEDCLMRKTNEEKGLLAKLASGILDGMVGDEKTYSGYEDVYCGKYIKDGEPVSYREGQSSRFFNGKENERVPGKRTEEHYDTDERKLEFLQRYGWLIDDEDAKAYSAKFKPKK
;
A
#
# COMPACT_ATOMS: atom_id res chain seq x y z
N MET A 1 4.16 -21.26 -20.94
CA MET A 1 2.72 -21.28 -21.29
C MET A 1 2.16 -19.88 -21.14
N GLN A 2 1.33 -19.42 -22.07
CA GLN A 2 0.73 -18.09 -21.99
C GLN A 2 -0.42 -18.06 -20.97
N THR A 3 -0.73 -16.90 -20.39
CA THR A 3 -1.83 -16.73 -19.42
C THR A 3 -3.17 -17.28 -19.91
N LYS A 4 -3.49 -17.11 -21.20
CA LYS A 4 -4.75 -17.63 -21.81
C LYS A 4 -4.81 -19.17 -21.80
N GLU A 5 -3.68 -19.83 -21.98
CA GLU A 5 -3.60 -21.29 -21.97
C GLU A 5 -3.72 -21.82 -20.54
N VAL A 6 -3.04 -21.17 -19.59
CA VAL A 6 -3.08 -21.55 -18.16
C VAL A 6 -4.48 -21.39 -17.58
N THR A 7 -5.13 -20.24 -17.83
CA THR A 7 -6.51 -19.97 -17.38
C THR A 7 -7.50 -20.99 -17.95
N LYS A 8 -7.39 -21.30 -19.24
CA LYS A 8 -8.21 -22.34 -19.88
C LYS A 8 -7.94 -23.74 -19.30
N MET A 9 -6.68 -24.09 -19.06
CA MET A 9 -6.30 -25.40 -18.52
C MET A 9 -6.81 -25.61 -17.09
N LEU A 10 -6.71 -24.58 -16.25
CA LEU A 10 -7.09 -24.65 -14.84
C LEU A 10 -8.57 -24.33 -14.61
N GLY A 11 -9.28 -23.81 -15.61
CA GLY A 11 -10.68 -23.38 -15.47
C GLY A 11 -10.84 -22.18 -14.54
N ILE A 12 -9.83 -21.29 -14.50
CA ILE A 12 -9.81 -20.08 -13.66
C ILE A 12 -9.67 -18.84 -14.53
N ASN A 13 -10.10 -17.68 -14.03
CA ASN A 13 -9.89 -16.40 -14.71
C ASN A 13 -8.51 -15.78 -14.36
N ARG A 14 -8.17 -14.66 -15.01
CA ARG A 14 -6.91 -13.95 -14.75
C ARG A 14 -6.86 -13.38 -13.33
N ASP A 15 -8.01 -12.92 -12.83
CA ASP A 15 -8.13 -12.30 -11.51
C ASP A 15 -7.84 -13.32 -10.40
N ARG A 16 -8.15 -14.60 -10.60
CA ARG A 16 -7.76 -15.67 -9.67
C ARG A 16 -6.25 -15.81 -9.54
N ILE A 17 -5.51 -15.66 -10.62
CA ILE A 17 -4.04 -15.68 -10.58
C ILE A 17 -3.51 -14.42 -9.91
N LYS A 18 -4.09 -13.25 -10.20
CA LYS A 18 -3.75 -11.98 -9.52
C LYS A 18 -4.00 -12.09 -8.01
N TYR A 19 -5.13 -12.64 -7.59
CA TYR A 19 -5.52 -12.89 -6.20
C TYR A 19 -4.47 -13.73 -5.45
N PHE A 20 -4.00 -14.83 -6.04
CA PHE A 20 -2.93 -15.64 -5.42
C PHE A 20 -1.58 -14.92 -5.32
N LYS A 21 -1.27 -14.05 -6.28
CA LYS A 21 -0.07 -13.21 -6.22
C LYS A 21 -0.20 -12.13 -5.14
N LYS A 22 -1.34 -11.43 -5.08
CA LYS A 22 -1.67 -10.38 -4.09
C LYS A 22 -1.51 -10.91 -2.67
N HIS A 23 -2.05 -12.09 -2.39
CA HIS A 23 -1.99 -12.70 -1.06
C HIS A 23 -0.66 -13.41 -0.76
N GLY A 24 0.36 -13.25 -1.62
CA GLY A 24 1.72 -13.75 -1.37
C GLY A 24 1.83 -15.28 -1.32
N VAL A 25 0.81 -16.00 -1.81
CA VAL A 25 0.80 -17.48 -1.84
C VAL A 25 1.30 -18.04 -3.17
N PHE A 26 1.49 -17.20 -4.17
CA PHE A 26 2.03 -17.56 -5.47
C PHE A 26 3.00 -16.50 -6.00
N VAL A 27 4.19 -16.94 -6.42
CA VAL A 27 5.17 -16.12 -7.14
C VAL A 27 5.55 -16.87 -8.40
N SER A 28 5.46 -16.21 -9.56
CA SER A 28 5.82 -16.83 -10.84
C SER A 28 7.33 -16.80 -11.07
N GLU A 29 7.92 -17.91 -11.50
CA GLU A 29 9.38 -18.06 -11.67
C GLU A 29 10.00 -17.07 -12.68
N LYS A 30 9.26 -16.64 -13.71
CA LYS A 30 9.80 -15.91 -14.88
C LYS A 30 9.41 -14.43 -15.00
N ALA A 31 8.82 -13.82 -13.98
CA ALA A 31 8.33 -12.43 -14.07
C ALA A 31 9.42 -11.34 -14.07
N ILE A 32 10.71 -11.69 -14.06
CA ILE A 32 11.82 -10.75 -13.91
C ILE A 32 12.28 -10.11 -15.24
N THR A 33 11.83 -10.60 -16.41
CA THR A 33 12.24 -10.02 -17.70
C THR A 33 11.11 -9.24 -18.36
N ASP A 34 11.37 -7.95 -18.63
CA ASP A 34 10.59 -6.92 -19.35
C ASP A 34 9.95 -7.38 -20.68
N SER A 35 8.99 -8.28 -20.60
CA SER A 35 8.25 -8.79 -21.75
C SER A 35 6.77 -8.64 -21.48
N LYS A 36 6.07 -7.90 -22.36
CA LYS A 36 4.59 -7.73 -22.39
C LYS A 36 3.81 -9.06 -22.41
N ASN A 37 4.48 -10.20 -22.53
CA ASN A 37 3.90 -11.54 -22.45
C ASN A 37 4.42 -12.28 -21.21
N VAL A 38 3.56 -12.38 -20.18
CA VAL A 38 3.81 -13.22 -19.00
C VAL A 38 3.76 -14.69 -19.41
N GLU A 39 4.90 -15.38 -19.28
CA GLU A 39 4.99 -16.82 -19.49
C GLU A 39 5.10 -17.57 -18.16
N TYR A 40 4.23 -18.57 -18.00
CA TYR A 40 4.24 -19.47 -16.85
C TYR A 40 5.02 -20.75 -17.16
N THR A 41 5.83 -21.20 -16.20
CA THR A 41 6.50 -22.50 -16.26
C THR A 41 5.55 -23.63 -15.90
N GLU A 42 5.95 -24.88 -16.15
CA GLU A 42 5.17 -26.03 -15.69
C GLU A 42 5.05 -26.08 -14.16
N ARG A 43 6.08 -25.61 -13.44
CA ARG A 43 6.07 -25.51 -11.97
C ARG A 43 5.11 -24.44 -11.48
N ASP A 44 5.04 -23.31 -12.17
CA ASP A 44 4.05 -22.27 -11.90
C ASP A 44 2.63 -22.84 -12.03
N VAL A 45 2.35 -23.58 -13.12
CA VAL A 45 1.06 -24.23 -13.36
C VAL A 45 0.77 -25.29 -12.30
N ALA A 46 1.76 -26.10 -11.89
CA ALA A 46 1.60 -27.08 -10.81
C ALA A 46 1.29 -26.40 -9.46
N THR A 47 1.91 -25.25 -9.19
CA THR A 47 1.67 -24.48 -7.98
C THR A 47 0.28 -23.88 -7.98
N LEU A 48 -0.15 -23.24 -9.08
CA LEU A 48 -1.50 -22.72 -9.24
C LEU A 48 -2.56 -23.82 -9.10
N ARG A 49 -2.32 -25.00 -9.68
CA ARG A 49 -3.19 -26.17 -9.51
C ARG A 49 -3.29 -26.60 -8.05
N LYS A 50 -2.17 -26.62 -7.32
CA LYS A 50 -2.14 -26.93 -5.88
C LYS A 50 -2.96 -25.92 -5.08
N LEU A 51 -2.80 -24.63 -5.33
CA LEU A 51 -3.56 -23.57 -4.67
C LEU A 51 -5.06 -23.68 -4.94
N GLU A 52 -5.45 -24.04 -6.16
CA GLU A 52 -6.86 -24.26 -6.50
C GLU A 52 -7.45 -25.45 -5.76
N VAL A 53 -6.73 -26.56 -5.65
CA VAL A 53 -7.15 -27.71 -4.83
C VAL A 53 -7.32 -27.32 -3.37
N LEU A 54 -6.34 -26.61 -2.79
CA LEU A 54 -6.37 -26.20 -1.38
C LEU A 54 -7.55 -25.25 -1.11
N THR A 55 -7.74 -24.24 -1.94
CA THR A 55 -8.87 -23.31 -1.79
C THR A 55 -10.23 -23.98 -2.00
N LYS A 56 -10.37 -24.91 -2.95
CA LYS A 56 -11.59 -25.70 -3.11
C LYS A 56 -11.86 -26.65 -1.95
N SER A 57 -10.83 -27.09 -1.23
CA SER A 57 -10.99 -27.84 0.02
C SER A 57 -11.38 -26.96 1.22
N GLY A 58 -11.57 -25.66 0.99
CA GLY A 58 -12.08 -24.70 1.95
C GLY A 58 -11.01 -23.85 2.63
N LEU A 59 -9.71 -24.11 2.41
CA LEU A 59 -8.63 -23.30 2.99
C LEU A 59 -8.64 -21.88 2.38
N THR A 60 -8.41 -20.89 3.23
CA THR A 60 -8.20 -19.50 2.81
C THR A 60 -6.75 -19.28 2.37
N CYS A 61 -6.48 -18.15 1.69
CA CYS A 61 -5.08 -17.80 1.39
C CYS A 61 -4.27 -17.50 2.65
N GLY A 62 -4.90 -17.00 3.72
CA GLY A 62 -4.26 -16.86 5.03
C GLY A 62 -3.80 -18.22 5.59
N ASP A 63 -4.66 -19.24 5.54
CA ASP A 63 -4.30 -20.59 5.98
C ASP A 63 -3.14 -21.16 5.16
N ILE A 64 -3.21 -21.00 3.83
CA ILE A 64 -2.17 -21.46 2.92
C ILE A 64 -0.85 -20.73 3.18
N LYS A 65 -0.91 -19.42 3.45
CA LYS A 65 0.27 -18.59 3.73
C LYS A 65 0.97 -19.05 5.00
N ARG A 66 0.23 -19.26 6.10
CA ARG A 66 0.76 -19.83 7.35
C ARG A 66 1.40 -21.21 7.14
N VAL A 67 0.84 -22.02 6.24
CA VAL A 67 1.43 -23.32 5.87
C VAL A 67 2.74 -23.15 5.08
N GLN A 68 2.79 -22.19 4.15
CA GLN A 68 3.99 -21.89 3.37
C GLN A 68 5.12 -21.30 4.21
N ASP A 69 4.76 -20.45 5.17
CA ASP A 69 5.69 -19.79 6.08
C ASP A 69 6.14 -20.73 7.22
N GLY A 70 5.57 -21.94 7.29
CA GLY A 70 5.96 -23.00 8.24
C GLY A 70 5.34 -22.87 9.63
N GLU A 71 4.46 -21.89 9.85
CA GLU A 71 3.74 -21.71 11.12
C GLU A 71 2.80 -22.90 11.39
N TRP A 72 2.10 -23.36 10.35
CA TRP A 72 1.15 -24.47 10.43
C TRP A 72 1.59 -25.62 9.53
N THR A 73 1.28 -26.85 9.95
CA THR A 73 1.32 -27.99 9.03
C THR A 73 0.06 -27.99 8.16
N LEU A 74 0.17 -28.53 6.94
CA LEU A 74 -1.01 -28.69 6.07
C LEU A 74 -2.12 -29.52 6.76
N GLN A 75 -1.74 -30.54 7.51
CA GLN A 75 -2.68 -31.37 8.26
C GLN A 75 -3.45 -30.56 9.32
N LYS A 76 -2.76 -29.68 10.06
CA LYS A 76 -3.40 -28.79 11.03
C LYS A 76 -4.41 -27.86 10.35
N ALA A 77 -4.00 -27.20 9.25
CA ALA A 77 -4.89 -26.30 8.51
C ALA A 77 -6.15 -27.01 8.00
N ILE A 78 -6.02 -28.24 7.51
CA ILE A 78 -7.17 -29.05 7.05
C ILE A 78 -8.09 -29.43 8.22
N ILE A 79 -7.54 -29.87 9.36
CA ILE A 79 -8.34 -30.27 10.53
C ILE A 79 -9.16 -29.07 11.06
N GLU A 80 -8.52 -27.92 11.24
CA GLU A 80 -9.18 -26.70 11.69
C GLU A 80 -10.29 -26.28 10.72
N ARG A 81 -9.98 -26.25 9.42
CA ARG A 81 -10.96 -25.83 8.43
C ARG A 81 -12.12 -26.80 8.30
N ARG A 82 -11.84 -28.11 8.42
CA ARG A 82 -12.89 -29.14 8.43
C ARG A 82 -13.85 -28.94 9.59
N SER A 83 -13.34 -28.68 10.79
CA SER A 83 -14.15 -28.40 11.99
C SER A 83 -15.12 -27.23 11.76
N ILE A 84 -14.62 -26.13 11.20
CA ILE A 84 -15.44 -24.95 10.88
C ILE A 84 -16.53 -25.28 9.84
N VAL A 85 -16.19 -26.02 8.79
CA VAL A 85 -17.15 -26.39 7.73
C VAL A 85 -18.21 -27.37 8.27
N GLU A 86 -17.81 -28.35 9.09
CA GLU A 86 -18.72 -29.30 9.73
C GLU A 86 -19.73 -28.58 10.63
N GLU A 87 -19.28 -27.60 11.41
CA GLU A 87 -20.15 -26.78 12.27
C GLU A 87 -21.13 -25.95 11.43
N LYS A 88 -20.67 -25.33 10.33
CA LYS A 88 -21.56 -24.62 9.39
C LYS A 88 -22.60 -25.54 8.75
N MET A 89 -22.20 -26.76 8.34
CA MET A 89 -23.14 -27.75 7.79
C MET A 89 -24.18 -28.16 8.81
N LYS A 90 -23.79 -28.33 10.08
CA LYS A 90 -24.69 -28.67 11.17
C LYS A 90 -25.75 -27.58 11.38
N ARG A 91 -25.33 -26.30 11.43
CA ARG A 91 -26.21 -25.13 11.53
C ARG A 91 -27.19 -25.04 10.37
N MET A 92 -26.69 -25.10 9.14
CA MET A 92 -27.53 -25.07 7.93
C MET A 92 -28.53 -26.22 7.90
N ARG A 93 -28.13 -27.41 8.33
CA ARG A 93 -29.02 -28.58 8.41
C ARG A 93 -30.10 -28.40 9.47
N GLY A 94 -29.78 -27.86 10.64
CA GLY A 94 -30.76 -27.53 11.66
C GLY A 94 -31.82 -26.56 11.15
N SER A 95 -31.39 -25.47 10.49
CA SER A 95 -32.30 -24.51 9.85
C SER A 95 -33.17 -25.13 8.76
N LEU A 96 -32.61 -26.02 7.93
CA LEU A 96 -33.38 -26.71 6.89
C LEU A 96 -34.47 -27.61 7.50
N LEU A 97 -34.15 -28.40 8.52
CA LEU A 97 -35.11 -29.28 9.20
C LEU A 97 -36.23 -28.48 9.89
N LEU A 98 -35.90 -27.32 10.46
CA LEU A 98 -36.91 -26.43 11.03
C LEU A 98 -37.83 -25.86 9.94
N ALA A 99 -37.27 -25.46 8.79
CA ALA A 99 -38.04 -24.95 7.66
C ALA A 99 -38.97 -26.03 7.08
N GLU A 100 -38.48 -27.26 6.92
CA GLU A 100 -39.29 -28.41 6.50
C GLU A 100 -40.47 -28.63 7.45
N GLU A 101 -40.23 -28.59 8.75
CA GLU A 101 -41.30 -28.78 9.75
C GLU A 101 -42.35 -27.66 9.72
N LEU A 102 -41.92 -26.40 9.55
CA LEU A 102 -42.84 -25.27 9.41
C LEU A 102 -43.74 -25.44 8.18
N LEU A 103 -43.19 -25.97 7.08
CA LEU A 103 -43.94 -26.28 5.86
C LEU A 103 -44.89 -27.46 6.05
N GLU A 104 -44.45 -28.54 6.70
CA GLU A 104 -45.27 -29.73 6.96
C GLU A 104 -46.48 -29.44 7.85
N ASN A 105 -46.33 -28.51 8.79
CA ASN A 105 -47.41 -28.08 9.68
C ASN A 105 -48.29 -26.95 9.10
N ASP A 106 -48.03 -26.53 7.85
CA ASP A 106 -48.73 -25.44 7.15
C ASP A 106 -48.88 -24.18 8.02
N VAL A 107 -47.80 -23.83 8.72
CA VAL A 107 -47.82 -22.77 9.73
C VAL A 107 -48.07 -21.42 9.08
N GLN A 108 -49.21 -20.80 9.41
CA GLN A 108 -49.52 -19.44 9.01
C GLN A 108 -48.92 -18.44 10.00
N TYR A 109 -48.50 -17.27 9.50
CA TYR A 109 -47.85 -16.24 10.31
C TYR A 109 -48.68 -15.82 11.52
N ASP A 110 -49.96 -15.47 11.32
CA ASP A 110 -50.83 -14.94 12.38
C ASP A 110 -51.24 -16.00 13.42
N SER A 111 -51.17 -17.28 13.07
CA SER A 111 -51.60 -18.40 13.92
C SER A 111 -50.44 -19.28 14.39
N MET A 112 -49.20 -18.87 14.15
CA MET A 112 -48.01 -19.63 14.55
C MET A 112 -47.92 -19.72 16.07
N SER A 113 -47.81 -20.94 16.58
CA SER A 113 -47.57 -21.18 18.01
C SER A 113 -46.10 -20.92 18.35
N THR A 114 -45.77 -19.69 18.72
CA THR A 114 -44.40 -19.27 19.07
C THR A 114 -43.78 -20.15 20.16
N ASP A 115 -44.51 -20.45 21.23
CA ASP A 115 -43.99 -21.26 22.34
C ASP A 115 -43.61 -22.69 21.92
N TYR A 116 -44.34 -23.26 20.97
CA TYR A 116 -44.06 -24.63 20.50
C TYR A 116 -42.70 -24.68 19.79
N PHE A 117 -42.52 -23.84 18.77
CA PHE A 117 -41.28 -23.82 17.98
C PHE A 117 -40.10 -23.31 18.80
N TRP A 118 -40.31 -22.31 19.67
CA TRP A 118 -39.27 -21.80 20.56
C TRP A 118 -38.73 -22.87 21.51
N ASN A 119 -39.62 -23.59 22.21
CA ASN A 119 -39.20 -24.65 23.11
C ASN A 119 -38.57 -25.83 22.37
N LYS A 120 -39.05 -26.13 21.16
CA LYS A 120 -38.49 -27.19 20.32
C LYS A 120 -37.07 -26.87 19.84
N ILE A 121 -36.81 -25.62 19.43
CA ILE A 121 -35.45 -25.16 19.07
C ILE A 121 -34.51 -25.35 20.25
N LYS A 122 -34.89 -24.84 21.44
CA LYS A 122 -34.08 -25.01 22.66
C LYS A 122 -33.83 -26.46 23.02
N GLN A 123 -34.83 -27.32 22.88
CA GLN A 123 -34.68 -28.75 23.13
C GLN A 123 -33.67 -29.37 22.17
N LYS A 124 -33.78 -29.09 20.87
CA LYS A 124 -32.85 -29.61 19.86
C LYS A 124 -31.42 -29.10 20.08
N GLU A 125 -31.24 -27.85 20.48
CA GLU A 125 -29.92 -27.32 20.85
C GLU A 125 -29.32 -28.04 22.07
N GLN A 126 -30.13 -28.37 23.07
CA GLN A 126 -29.70 -29.18 24.23
C GLN A 126 -29.35 -30.61 23.85
N GLU A 127 -30.04 -31.18 22.86
CA GLU A 127 -29.75 -32.50 22.27
C GLU A 127 -28.50 -32.47 21.37
N GLY A 128 -27.97 -31.27 21.12
CA GLY A 128 -26.72 -31.04 20.41
C GLY A 128 -26.89 -30.64 18.95
N ASP A 129 -28.09 -30.32 18.46
CA ASP A 129 -28.25 -29.64 17.17
C ASP A 129 -27.74 -28.20 17.25
N ALA A 130 -27.49 -27.60 16.10
CA ALA A 130 -27.15 -26.19 15.99
C ALA A 130 -28.06 -25.54 14.95
N PHE A 131 -28.47 -24.30 15.20
CA PHE A 131 -29.23 -23.49 14.24
C PHE A 131 -28.39 -22.28 13.82
N MET A 132 -28.89 -21.51 12.86
CA MET A 132 -28.28 -20.23 12.49
C MET A 132 -28.21 -19.33 13.73
N ASP A 133 -27.01 -18.87 14.06
CA ASP A 133 -26.83 -17.77 15.01
C ASP A 133 -27.33 -16.49 14.34
N VAL A 134 -28.01 -15.63 15.08
CA VAL A 134 -28.45 -14.32 14.59
C VAL A 134 -27.24 -13.47 14.19
N ASN A 135 -26.10 -13.68 14.86
CA ASN A 135 -24.81 -13.06 14.50
C ASN A 135 -24.21 -13.65 13.22
N ASP A 136 -24.47 -14.93 12.90
CA ASP A 136 -24.04 -15.56 11.64
C ASP A 136 -24.96 -15.24 10.46
N MET A 137 -26.20 -14.81 10.71
CA MET A 137 -27.17 -14.44 9.67
C MET A 137 -26.74 -13.16 8.95
N TYR A 138 -26.05 -12.27 9.66
CA TYR A 138 -25.21 -11.23 9.06
C TYR A 138 -23.87 -11.84 8.65
N ASP A 139 -23.89 -12.85 7.78
CA ASP A 139 -22.68 -13.41 7.15
C ASP A 139 -22.01 -12.25 6.42
N TYR A 140 -21.10 -11.61 7.15
CA TYR A 140 -20.57 -10.29 6.85
C TYR A 140 -19.99 -10.32 5.45
N ARG A 141 -20.68 -9.64 4.52
CA ARG A 141 -20.13 -9.34 3.21
C ARG A 141 -19.65 -7.90 3.31
N PRO A 142 -18.33 -7.67 3.36
CA PRO A 142 -17.79 -6.33 3.27
C PRO A 142 -18.40 -5.61 2.08
N VAL A 143 -18.70 -4.32 2.24
CA VAL A 143 -19.10 -3.44 1.15
C VAL A 143 -17.95 -3.45 0.14
N PRO A 144 -18.23 -3.73 -1.15
CA PRO A 144 -17.18 -3.73 -2.16
C PRO A 144 -16.46 -2.39 -2.21
N LEU A 145 -15.12 -2.40 -2.14
CA LEU A 145 -14.27 -1.20 -2.19
C LEU A 145 -13.89 -0.80 -3.62
N MET A 146 -14.54 -1.37 -4.64
CA MET A 146 -14.33 -0.96 -6.03
C MET A 146 -15.01 0.38 -6.31
N ARG A 147 -14.25 1.35 -6.83
CA ARG A 147 -14.74 2.69 -7.16
C ARG A 147 -14.29 3.13 -8.55
N THR A 148 -15.21 3.78 -9.25
CA THR A 148 -14.87 4.44 -10.51
C THR A 148 -14.21 5.78 -10.21
N VAL A 149 -12.93 5.91 -10.56
CA VAL A 149 -12.16 7.16 -10.39
C VAL A 149 -11.88 7.79 -11.75
N LYS A 150 -11.81 9.11 -11.78
CA LYS A 150 -11.45 9.88 -12.98
C LYS A 150 -9.96 10.16 -12.96
N CYS A 151 -9.25 9.70 -13.99
CA CYS A 151 -7.86 10.04 -14.18
C CYS A 151 -7.69 11.57 -14.24
N PRO A 152 -6.85 12.17 -13.38
CA PRO A 152 -6.69 13.62 -13.36
C PRO A 152 -5.95 14.16 -14.59
N HIS A 153 -5.26 13.28 -15.35
CA HIS A 153 -4.48 13.66 -16.52
C HIS A 153 -5.27 13.69 -17.83
N CYS A 154 -6.20 12.74 -18.02
CA CYS A 154 -6.92 12.56 -19.29
C CYS A 154 -8.43 12.40 -19.13
N SER A 155 -8.93 12.50 -17.90
CA SER A 155 -10.34 12.39 -17.52
C SER A 155 -11.00 11.05 -17.89
N ALA A 156 -10.20 10.03 -18.22
CA ALA A 156 -10.70 8.68 -18.40
C ALA A 156 -11.22 8.14 -17.07
N GLU A 157 -12.39 7.52 -17.10
CA GLU A 157 -12.92 6.76 -15.98
C GLU A 157 -12.30 5.36 -15.98
N GLN A 158 -11.89 4.90 -14.80
CA GLN A 158 -11.42 3.54 -14.59
C GLN A 158 -11.89 3.03 -13.24
N GLU A 159 -12.10 1.72 -13.14
CA GLU A 159 -12.46 1.06 -11.91
C GLU A 159 -11.18 0.72 -11.14
N VAL A 160 -11.11 1.18 -9.89
CA VAL A 160 -10.00 0.91 -8.98
C VAL A 160 -10.53 0.15 -7.79
N ASP A 161 -9.91 -0.99 -7.52
CA ASP A 161 -10.19 -1.77 -6.31
C ASP A 161 -9.40 -1.15 -5.14
N LEU A 162 -10.08 -0.38 -4.29
CA LEU A 162 -9.43 0.30 -3.17
C LEU A 162 -9.06 -0.65 -2.03
N GLU A 163 -9.56 -1.89 -2.04
CA GLU A 163 -9.14 -2.95 -1.11
C GLU A 163 -7.64 -3.26 -1.27
N ASP A 164 -7.08 -3.06 -2.47
CA ASP A 164 -5.65 -3.25 -2.73
C ASP A 164 -4.76 -2.22 -2.00
N TYR A 165 -5.34 -1.11 -1.54
CA TYR A 165 -4.63 0.07 -1.05
C TYR A 165 -4.98 0.44 0.39
N LEU A 166 -5.61 -0.49 1.13
CA LEU A 166 -5.93 -0.30 2.53
C LEU A 166 -4.65 -0.25 3.37
N TRP A 167 -4.54 0.78 4.21
CA TRP A 167 -3.48 0.89 5.21
C TRP A 167 -4.02 0.81 6.64
N ASP A 168 -5.32 1.04 6.84
CA ASP A 168 -5.99 0.91 8.14
C ASP A 168 -7.43 0.43 8.00
N GLU A 169 -7.84 -0.40 8.95
CA GLU A 169 -9.21 -0.86 9.16
C GLU A 169 -9.52 -0.70 10.65
N THR A 170 -10.28 0.33 10.98
CA THR A 170 -10.66 0.60 12.36
C THR A 170 -12.14 0.28 12.54
N SER A 171 -12.45 -0.59 13.50
CA SER A 171 -13.82 -0.81 13.99
C SER A 171 -14.03 -0.09 15.31
N ASN A 172 -15.12 0.66 15.45
CA ASN A 172 -15.50 1.25 16.73
C ASN A 172 -16.71 0.50 17.30
N GLU A 173 -16.59 0.08 18.55
CA GLU A 173 -17.69 -0.53 19.26
C GLU A 173 -18.82 0.47 19.52
N SER A 174 -20.04 -0.04 19.47
CA SER A 174 -21.24 0.65 19.91
C SER A 174 -21.09 1.12 21.35
N SER A 175 -21.28 2.42 21.60
CA SER A 175 -21.16 3.01 22.94
C SER A 175 -22.49 3.50 23.51
N PHE A 176 -23.59 3.37 22.75
CA PHE A 176 -24.92 3.82 23.13
C PHE A 176 -25.98 2.78 22.80
N ASP A 177 -26.96 2.59 23.68
CA ASP A 177 -28.02 1.58 23.52
C ASP A 177 -28.96 1.83 22.32
N ASP A 178 -28.93 3.03 21.73
CA ASP A 178 -29.75 3.45 20.58
C ASP A 178 -29.04 3.30 19.22
N ASP A 179 -27.81 2.81 19.20
CA ASP A 179 -27.03 2.68 17.97
C ASP A 179 -27.33 1.37 17.22
N MET A 180 -27.12 1.35 15.89
CA MET A 180 -27.41 0.19 15.06
C MET A 180 -26.30 -0.88 15.11
N GLY A 181 -25.37 -0.80 16.07
CA GLY A 181 -24.20 -1.66 16.20
C GLY A 181 -22.88 -0.93 15.90
N PRO A 182 -21.77 -1.66 15.77
CA PRO A 182 -20.46 -1.08 15.48
C PRO A 182 -20.37 -0.48 14.06
N ASP A 183 -19.38 0.39 13.85
CA ASP A 183 -18.95 0.85 12.52
C ASP A 183 -17.61 0.21 12.11
N ILE A 184 -17.33 0.28 10.80
CA ILE A 184 -16.01 -0.02 10.24
C ILE A 184 -15.61 1.11 9.30
N VAL A 185 -14.37 1.59 9.41
CA VAL A 185 -13.79 2.59 8.52
C VAL A 185 -12.56 2.00 7.84
N TYR A 186 -12.64 1.93 6.51
CA TYR A 186 -11.57 1.50 5.62
C TYR A 186 -10.80 2.70 5.12
N SER A 187 -9.56 2.88 5.57
CA SER A 187 -8.70 3.95 5.08
C SER A 187 -7.74 3.40 4.03
N PHE A 188 -7.68 4.06 2.88
CA PHE A 188 -6.85 3.63 1.75
C PHE A 188 -6.02 4.78 1.18
N ASP A 189 -4.90 4.41 0.58
CA ASP A 189 -4.00 5.31 -0.12
C ASP A 189 -3.23 4.55 -1.19
N THR A 190 -3.40 4.93 -2.45
CA THR A 190 -2.69 4.27 -3.56
C THR A 190 -1.23 4.67 -3.65
N GLU A 191 -0.80 5.73 -2.95
CA GLU A 191 0.52 6.34 -3.09
C GLU A 191 0.87 6.59 -4.57
N ASP A 192 1.90 5.93 -5.10
CA ASP A 192 2.35 5.99 -6.50
C ASP A 192 1.92 4.76 -7.34
N ASN A 193 1.03 3.92 -6.82
CA ASN A 193 0.69 2.62 -7.39
C ASN A 193 -0.58 2.60 -8.26
N CYS A 194 -1.21 3.75 -8.53
CA CYS A 194 -2.41 3.82 -9.37
C CYS A 194 -2.07 4.41 -10.77
N GLU A 195 -2.00 3.53 -11.77
CA GLU A 195 -1.70 3.89 -13.17
C GLU A 195 -2.99 4.01 -13.99
N CYS A 196 -3.06 5.02 -14.86
CA CYS A 196 -4.19 5.14 -15.76
C CYS A 196 -4.13 4.15 -16.93
N GLU A 197 -5.15 3.31 -17.10
CA GLU A 197 -5.21 2.31 -18.19
C GLU A 197 -5.19 2.94 -19.59
N LYS A 198 -5.63 4.20 -19.74
CA LYS A 198 -5.73 4.89 -21.02
C LYS A 198 -4.47 5.65 -21.42
N CYS A 199 -3.86 6.40 -20.49
CA CYS A 199 -2.72 7.26 -20.78
C CYS A 199 -1.39 6.78 -20.17
N GLY A 200 -1.41 5.74 -19.34
CA GLY A 200 -0.21 5.19 -18.67
C GLY A 200 0.42 6.13 -17.65
N LYS A 201 -0.25 7.24 -17.32
CA LYS A 201 0.23 8.17 -16.28
C LYS A 201 -0.29 7.73 -14.94
N VAL A 202 0.59 7.83 -13.96
CA VAL A 202 0.32 7.49 -12.57
C VAL A 202 -0.31 8.68 -11.84
N PHE A 203 -1.15 8.37 -10.87
CA PHE A 203 -1.85 9.33 -10.01
C PHE A 203 -2.11 8.70 -8.64
N ARG A 204 -2.48 9.50 -7.63
CA ARG A 204 -2.79 9.01 -6.28
C ARG A 204 -4.27 9.10 -6.00
N VAL A 205 -4.83 8.10 -5.33
CA VAL A 205 -6.18 8.12 -4.78
C VAL A 205 -6.06 7.85 -3.29
N GLU A 206 -6.53 8.77 -2.44
CA GLU A 206 -6.53 8.62 -0.99
C GLU A 206 -7.92 8.91 -0.42
N GLY A 207 -8.26 8.28 0.69
CA GLY A 207 -9.59 8.44 1.26
C GLY A 207 -9.98 7.39 2.28
N TRP A 208 -11.28 7.39 2.59
CA TRP A 208 -11.88 6.39 3.46
C TRP A 208 -13.29 6.02 3.01
N ILE A 209 -13.70 4.79 3.28
CA ILE A 209 -15.06 4.27 3.11
C ILE A 209 -15.55 3.75 4.45
N LYS A 210 -16.77 4.10 4.85
CA LYS A 210 -17.37 3.73 6.13
C LYS A 210 -18.58 2.83 5.94
N GLU A 211 -18.66 1.80 6.78
CA GLU A 211 -19.82 0.94 6.97
C GLU A 211 -20.51 1.25 8.29
N TYR A 212 -21.82 1.47 8.26
CA TYR A 212 -22.62 1.59 9.47
C TYR A 212 -24.10 1.25 9.22
N PRO A 213 -24.64 0.22 9.90
CA PRO A 213 -23.90 -0.77 10.70
C PRO A 213 -22.96 -1.62 9.82
N ILE A 214 -22.02 -2.33 10.45
CA ILE A 214 -21.10 -3.27 9.75
C ILE A 214 -21.87 -4.10 8.71
N GLY A 215 -21.45 -4.02 7.44
CA GLY A 215 -22.07 -4.70 6.29
C GLY A 215 -23.04 -3.84 5.48
N ALA A 216 -23.29 -2.59 5.89
CA ALA A 216 -24.07 -1.60 5.15
C ALA A 216 -23.23 -0.37 4.84
N TYR A 217 -23.23 0.07 3.57
CA TYR A 217 -22.57 1.31 3.18
C TYR A 217 -23.21 2.51 3.90
N ASP A 218 -22.37 3.35 4.49
CA ASP A 218 -22.79 4.59 5.15
C ASP A 218 -22.30 5.83 4.36
N SER A 219 -20.99 6.03 4.32
CA SER A 219 -20.39 7.24 3.75
C SER A 219 -18.97 6.99 3.21
N GLU A 220 -18.47 7.89 2.38
CA GLU A 220 -17.10 7.82 1.86
C GLU A 220 -16.53 9.21 1.55
N HIS A 221 -15.20 9.32 1.58
CA HIS A 221 -14.44 10.48 1.15
C HIS A 221 -13.29 10.00 0.26
N ILE A 222 -13.25 10.45 -1.00
CA ILE A 222 -12.24 10.01 -1.98
C ILE A 222 -11.65 11.23 -2.67
N GLU A 223 -10.33 11.37 -2.58
CA GLU A 223 -9.56 12.41 -3.26
C GLU A 223 -8.64 11.80 -4.31
N VAL A 224 -8.54 12.47 -5.46
CA VAL A 224 -7.67 12.05 -6.58
C VAL A 224 -6.66 13.16 -6.84
N HIS A 225 -5.38 12.83 -6.74
CA HIS A 225 -4.27 13.76 -6.88
C HIS A 225 -3.39 13.44 -8.09
N LEU A 226 -2.85 14.47 -8.74
CA LEU A 226 -1.79 14.29 -9.72
C LEU A 226 -0.51 13.81 -9.01
N MET A 227 0.24 12.89 -9.61
CA MET A 227 1.56 12.49 -9.07
C MET A 227 2.56 13.65 -9.04
N GLU A 228 2.42 14.62 -9.94
CA GLU A 228 3.16 15.90 -9.87
C GLU A 228 2.87 16.65 -8.56
N ASP A 229 1.68 16.50 -7.97
CA ASP A 229 1.37 17.04 -6.63
C ASP A 229 1.96 16.18 -5.50
N CYS A 230 2.19 14.88 -5.70
CA CYS A 230 2.73 13.95 -4.70
C CYS A 230 4.26 13.94 -4.61
N LEU A 231 4.97 14.03 -5.75
CA LEU A 231 6.41 14.33 -5.79
C LEU A 231 6.73 15.72 -5.18
N MET A 232 5.71 16.56 -5.03
CA MET A 232 5.79 17.91 -4.47
C MET A 232 5.28 18.02 -3.03
N ARG A 233 4.80 16.93 -2.39
CA ARG A 233 4.50 16.94 -0.94
C ARG A 233 5.81 16.79 -0.16
N LYS A 234 6.60 17.86 -0.17
CA LYS A 234 7.69 18.12 0.80
C LYS A 234 7.16 17.83 2.19
N THR A 235 7.86 17.00 2.94
CA THR A 235 7.58 16.77 4.36
C THR A 235 7.59 18.11 5.11
N ASN A 236 6.95 18.20 6.28
CA ASN A 236 6.96 19.44 7.07
C ASN A 236 8.39 19.89 7.42
N GLU A 237 9.32 18.95 7.60
CA GLU A 237 10.76 19.21 7.79
C GLU A 237 11.40 19.81 6.54
N GLU A 238 11.16 19.24 5.35
CA GLU A 238 11.68 19.76 4.07
C GLU A 238 11.13 21.14 3.73
N LYS A 239 9.84 21.39 4.01
CA LYS A 239 9.23 22.73 3.90
C LYS A 239 9.92 23.72 4.84
N GLY A 240 10.22 23.29 6.07
CA GLY A 240 10.96 24.10 7.04
C GLY A 240 12.36 24.46 6.57
N LEU A 241 13.10 23.49 6.02
CA LEU A 241 14.46 23.70 5.50
C LEU A 241 14.48 24.61 4.26
N LEU A 242 13.53 24.44 3.34
CA LEU A 242 13.40 25.32 2.17
C LEU A 242 13.03 26.74 2.59
N ALA A 243 12.19 26.91 3.62
CA ALA A 243 11.89 28.22 4.18
C ALA A 243 13.13 28.88 4.82
N LYS A 244 14.01 28.11 5.49
CA LYS A 244 15.29 28.61 6.02
C LYS A 244 16.28 29.01 4.94
N LEU A 245 16.33 28.27 3.83
CA LEU A 245 17.11 28.66 2.65
C LEU A 245 16.56 29.96 2.07
N ALA A 246 15.26 30.04 1.83
CA ALA A 246 14.62 31.22 1.24
C ALA A 246 14.73 32.48 2.13
N SER A 247 14.81 32.32 3.45
CA SER A 247 15.02 33.44 4.38
C SER A 247 16.47 33.89 4.49
N GLY A 248 17.41 33.16 3.89
CA GLY A 248 18.85 33.45 3.95
C GLY A 248 19.50 33.09 5.28
N ILE A 249 18.80 32.40 6.19
CA ILE A 249 19.35 31.99 7.50
C ILE A 249 20.54 31.04 7.33
N LEU A 250 20.55 30.26 6.25
CA LEU A 250 21.60 29.29 5.95
C LEU A 250 22.69 29.83 5.01
N ASP A 251 22.65 31.12 4.65
CA ASP A 251 23.63 31.72 3.76
C ASP A 251 25.02 31.76 4.40
N GLY A 252 26.05 31.47 3.60
CA GLY A 252 27.44 31.42 4.06
C GLY A 252 28.23 30.22 3.52
N MET A 253 29.45 30.05 4.03
CA MET A 253 30.30 28.91 3.66
C MET A 253 29.77 27.62 4.30
N VAL A 254 29.71 26.54 3.51
CA VAL A 254 29.26 25.22 3.96
C VAL A 254 30.46 24.31 4.17
N GLY A 255 30.90 24.24 5.42
CA GLY A 255 32.13 23.55 5.83
C GLY A 255 33.41 24.25 5.34
N ASP A 256 34.54 23.58 5.56
CA ASP A 256 35.85 24.10 5.17
C ASP A 256 36.14 23.88 3.68
N GLU A 257 36.78 24.86 3.04
CA GLU A 257 37.36 24.70 1.71
C GLU A 257 38.44 23.62 1.74
N LYS A 258 38.38 22.70 0.77
CA LYS A 258 39.38 21.65 0.60
C LYS A 258 40.39 22.04 -0.46
N THR A 259 41.66 22.01 -0.10
CA THR A 259 42.78 22.16 -1.03
C THR A 259 43.31 20.80 -1.40
N TYR A 260 43.37 20.53 -2.71
CA TYR A 260 44.02 19.35 -3.26
C TYR A 260 45.31 19.79 -3.93
N SER A 261 46.45 19.47 -3.30
CA SER A 261 47.77 19.78 -3.81
C SER A 261 48.29 18.68 -4.74
N GLY A 262 48.80 19.10 -5.90
CA GLY A 262 49.32 18.22 -6.96
C GLY A 262 50.37 18.95 -7.79
N TYR A 263 50.26 18.89 -9.12
CA TYR A 263 51.06 19.73 -10.02
C TYR A 263 50.61 21.21 -9.99
N GLU A 264 49.31 21.44 -9.81
CA GLU A 264 48.68 22.73 -9.53
C GLU A 264 47.66 22.55 -8.39
N ASP A 265 47.52 23.56 -7.54
CA ASP A 265 46.53 23.52 -6.46
C ASP A 265 45.11 23.66 -7.00
N VAL A 266 44.18 22.88 -6.43
CA VAL A 266 42.75 22.98 -6.70
C VAL A 266 41.99 23.20 -5.41
N TYR A 267 41.21 24.27 -5.38
CA TYR A 267 40.36 24.66 -4.26
C TYR A 267 38.92 24.20 -4.53
N CYS A 268 38.36 23.42 -3.63
CA CYS A 268 36.99 22.91 -3.71
C CYS A 268 36.21 23.34 -2.47
N GLY A 269 35.14 24.11 -2.67
CA GLY A 269 34.32 24.60 -1.56
C GLY A 269 32.83 24.59 -1.89
N LYS A 270 32.02 24.94 -0.89
CA LYS A 270 30.57 25.05 -1.01
C LYS A 270 30.11 26.28 -0.26
N TYR A 271 29.10 26.94 -0.76
CA TYR A 271 28.45 28.05 -0.07
C TYR A 271 26.97 28.09 -0.43
N ILE A 272 26.19 28.77 0.38
CA ILE A 272 24.80 29.12 0.10
C ILE A 272 24.75 30.64 -0.03
N LYS A 273 24.12 31.13 -1.10
CA LYS A 273 23.95 32.56 -1.33
C LYS A 273 22.54 32.82 -1.86
N ASP A 274 21.83 33.76 -1.25
CA ASP A 274 20.47 34.13 -1.61
C ASP A 274 19.53 32.90 -1.62
N GLY A 275 19.76 31.96 -0.68
CA GLY A 275 19.02 30.70 -0.60
C GLY A 275 19.30 29.69 -1.71
N GLU A 276 20.35 29.89 -2.50
CA GLU A 276 20.84 28.96 -3.53
C GLU A 276 22.19 28.35 -3.12
N PRO A 277 22.25 27.03 -2.88
CA PRO A 277 23.50 26.33 -2.66
C PRO A 277 24.33 26.23 -3.95
N VAL A 278 25.65 26.36 -3.80
CA VAL A 278 26.62 26.25 -4.89
C VAL A 278 27.82 25.42 -4.42
N SER A 279 28.27 24.51 -5.27
CA SER A 279 29.53 23.78 -5.12
C SER A 279 30.52 24.26 -6.18
N TYR A 280 31.72 24.67 -5.79
CA TYR A 280 32.71 25.19 -6.73
C TYR A 280 34.02 24.39 -6.71
N ARG A 281 34.70 24.44 -7.85
CA ARG A 281 36.07 23.97 -8.04
C ARG A 281 36.85 25.05 -8.77
N GLU A 282 37.92 25.53 -8.14
CA GLU A 282 38.74 26.63 -8.63
C GLU A 282 40.21 26.19 -8.74
N GLY A 283 40.80 26.39 -9.91
CA GLY A 283 42.22 26.11 -10.14
C GLY A 283 43.13 27.19 -9.54
N GLN A 284 44.42 26.88 -9.43
CA GLN A 284 45.42 27.84 -8.97
C GLN A 284 45.51 29.06 -9.89
N SER A 285 45.53 30.26 -9.31
CA SER A 285 45.79 31.48 -10.08
C SER A 285 47.26 31.53 -10.50
N SER A 286 47.53 31.83 -11.77
CA SER A 286 48.89 32.01 -12.29
C SER A 286 49.27 33.49 -12.32
N ARG A 287 50.57 33.77 -12.33
CA ARG A 287 51.10 35.10 -12.58
C ARG A 287 52.04 35.04 -13.78
N PHE A 288 51.89 35.95 -14.73
CA PHE A 288 52.81 36.08 -15.85
C PHE A 288 53.22 37.54 -16.05
N PHE A 289 54.44 37.76 -16.51
CA PHE A 289 55.00 39.09 -16.71
C PHE A 289 54.65 39.59 -18.13
N ASN A 290 53.87 40.67 -18.23
CA ASN A 290 53.40 41.21 -19.52
C ASN A 290 54.40 42.16 -20.21
N GLY A 291 55.63 42.27 -19.69
CA GLY A 291 56.66 43.20 -20.16
C GLY A 291 56.69 44.55 -19.45
N LYS A 292 55.72 44.84 -18.57
CA LYS A 292 55.69 46.04 -17.71
C LYS A 292 55.46 45.69 -16.23
N GLU A 293 54.54 44.77 -15.95
CA GLU A 293 54.19 44.31 -14.60
C GLU A 293 53.78 42.83 -14.57
N ASN A 294 53.66 42.27 -13.37
CA ASN A 294 53.12 40.92 -13.18
C ASN A 294 51.59 40.98 -13.17
N GLU A 295 50.96 40.37 -14.17
CA GLU A 295 49.50 40.21 -14.19
C GLU A 295 49.11 38.89 -13.52
N ARG A 296 48.04 38.93 -12.71
CA ARG A 296 47.45 37.75 -12.08
C ARG A 296 46.29 37.27 -12.94
N VAL A 297 46.36 36.02 -13.39
CA VAL A 297 45.25 35.35 -14.06
C VAL A 297 44.55 34.47 -13.03
N PRO A 298 43.25 34.69 -12.73
CA PRO A 298 42.51 33.81 -11.84
C PRO A 298 42.46 32.41 -12.45
N GLY A 299 42.52 31.39 -11.60
CA GLY A 299 42.40 30.02 -12.08
C GLY A 299 40.99 29.75 -12.59
N LYS A 300 40.85 28.72 -13.42
CA LYS A 300 39.55 28.35 -13.97
C LYS A 300 38.62 27.92 -12.82
N ARG A 301 37.46 28.56 -12.72
CA ARG A 301 36.41 28.23 -11.75
C ARG A 301 35.22 27.58 -12.45
N THR A 302 34.74 26.49 -11.87
CA THR A 302 33.52 25.79 -12.29
C THR A 302 32.58 25.68 -11.10
N GLU A 303 31.31 26.01 -11.30
CA GLU A 303 30.27 26.03 -10.27
C GLU A 303 29.13 25.09 -10.66
N GLU A 304 28.64 24.33 -9.68
CA GLU A 304 27.43 23.54 -9.75
C GLU A 304 26.37 24.22 -8.87
N HIS A 305 25.30 24.67 -9.50
CA HIS A 305 24.18 25.38 -8.87
C HIS A 305 23.05 24.42 -8.51
N TYR A 306 22.47 24.59 -7.33
CA TYR A 306 21.32 23.83 -6.84
C TYR A 306 20.08 24.74 -6.83
N ASP A 307 19.51 24.93 -8.02
CA ASP A 307 18.57 25.98 -8.39
C ASP A 307 17.08 25.65 -8.15
N THR A 308 16.75 24.37 -8.10
CA THR A 308 15.39 23.87 -7.81
C THR A 308 15.25 23.39 -6.37
N ASP A 309 14.04 23.38 -5.83
CA ASP A 309 13.80 22.92 -4.45
C ASP A 309 14.28 21.48 -4.23
N GLU A 310 14.12 20.61 -5.23
CA GLU A 310 14.57 19.22 -5.18
C GLU A 310 16.09 19.14 -5.09
N ARG A 311 16.80 19.97 -5.87
CA ARG A 311 18.27 20.04 -5.83
C ARG A 311 18.76 20.70 -4.53
N LYS A 312 18.06 21.69 -4.00
CA LYS A 312 18.34 22.27 -2.69
C LYS A 312 18.25 21.22 -1.58
N LEU A 313 17.21 20.39 -1.61
CA LEU A 313 17.08 19.27 -0.67
C LEU A 313 18.18 18.22 -0.88
N GLU A 314 18.54 17.85 -2.11
CA GLU A 314 19.66 16.95 -2.42
C GLU A 314 20.99 17.47 -1.82
N PHE A 315 21.24 18.78 -1.94
CA PHE A 315 22.38 19.43 -1.31
C PHE A 315 22.35 19.26 0.22
N LEU A 316 21.20 19.51 0.86
CA LEU A 316 21.03 19.35 2.31
C LEU A 316 21.15 17.89 2.77
N GLN A 317 20.68 16.92 1.98
CA GLN A 317 20.86 15.49 2.27
C GLN A 317 22.36 15.14 2.32
N ARG A 318 23.13 15.58 1.32
CA ARG A 318 24.56 15.24 1.17
C ARG A 318 25.49 16.04 2.08
N TYR A 319 25.19 17.33 2.27
CA TYR A 319 26.11 18.29 2.87
C TYR A 319 25.51 19.03 4.08
N GLY A 320 24.24 18.80 4.45
CA GLY A 320 23.61 19.46 5.59
C GLY A 320 24.36 19.24 6.91
N TRP A 321 25.09 18.12 7.05
CA TRP A 321 25.96 17.86 8.20
C TRP A 321 27.16 18.83 8.33
N LEU A 322 27.49 19.60 7.29
CA LEU A 322 28.53 20.64 7.29
C LEU A 322 27.98 22.04 7.59
N ILE A 323 26.66 22.21 7.60
CA ILE A 323 25.99 23.49 7.86
C ILE A 323 25.84 23.64 9.37
N ASP A 324 26.06 24.84 9.91
CA ASP A 324 25.87 25.11 11.33
C ASP A 324 24.40 25.39 11.69
N ASP A 325 23.53 24.43 11.38
CA ASP A 325 22.10 24.46 11.72
C ASP A 325 21.65 23.05 12.18
N GLU A 326 20.89 22.99 13.27
CA GLU A 326 20.48 21.70 13.86
C GLU A 326 19.55 20.90 12.93
N ASP A 327 18.60 21.57 12.27
CA ASP A 327 17.65 20.91 11.38
C ASP A 327 18.36 20.39 10.12
N ALA A 328 19.29 21.16 9.55
CA ALA A 328 20.10 20.72 8.42
C ALA A 328 20.99 19.52 8.76
N LYS A 329 21.60 19.50 9.96
CA LYS A 329 22.41 18.36 10.44
C LYS A 329 21.54 17.12 10.65
N ALA A 330 20.36 17.27 11.26
CA ALA A 330 19.43 16.18 11.53
C ALA A 330 18.88 15.56 10.24
N TYR A 331 18.47 16.40 9.28
CA TYR A 331 17.99 15.96 7.97
C TYR A 331 19.08 15.18 7.22
N SER A 332 20.30 15.71 7.13
CA SER A 332 21.42 15.02 6.47
C SER A 332 21.76 13.67 7.12
N ALA A 333 21.63 13.54 8.44
CA ALA A 333 21.93 12.29 9.15
C ALA A 333 21.05 11.11 8.73
N LYS A 334 19.80 11.36 8.29
CA LYS A 334 18.86 10.31 7.83
C LYS A 334 19.31 9.62 6.55
N PHE A 335 20.09 10.31 5.72
CA PHE A 335 20.52 9.84 4.40
C PHE A 335 21.98 9.38 4.38
N LYS A 336 22.68 9.40 5.53
CA LYS A 336 24.03 8.83 5.60
C LYS A 336 23.95 7.30 5.56
N PRO A 337 24.76 6.64 4.71
CA PRO A 337 24.82 5.18 4.72
C PRO A 337 25.29 4.70 6.10
N LYS A 338 24.49 3.82 6.73
CA LYS A 338 24.90 3.14 7.96
C LYS A 338 26.15 2.29 7.63
N LYS A 339 27.25 2.59 8.33
CA LYS A 339 28.52 1.85 8.19
C LYS A 339 28.38 0.41 8.66
#